data_AF-A0A9E3D447-F1
#
_entry.id   AF-A0A9E3D447-F1
#
_cell.length_a   1.000
_cell.length_b   1.000
_cell.length_c   1.000
_cell.angle_alpha   90.00
_cell.angle_beta   90.00
_cell.angle_gamma   90.00
#
_symmetry.space_group_name_H-M   'P 1'
#
loop_
_entity.id
_entity.type
_entity.pdbx_description
1 polymer ?
#
loop_
_entity_poly.entity_id
_entity_poly.type
_entity_poly.pdbx_seq_one_letter_code
_entity_poly.pdbx_strand_id
1 'polypeptide(L)'
;MNQLNRAVHLAGSTLNCSFHACAFFHSREEEHEALLPFVKEGIEAGEKILHLIDTERRDERRRSMALTGIDVAAAERAGQLQLLPWEETYLSGAGFDQDSMLALIEEMLIGSQRQGYELTSHLGEYGMGAEGRDWRRRYHRI
;
A
#
# COMPACT_ATOMS: atom_id res chain seq x y z
N MET A 1 -15.56 16.37 3.95
CA MET A 1 -14.35 15.94 3.21
C MET A 1 -13.17 16.62 3.86
N ASN A 2 -12.25 15.86 4.46
CA ASN A 2 -11.06 16.44 5.07
C ASN A 2 -10.17 16.97 3.94
N GLN A 3 -9.91 18.28 3.94
CA GLN A 3 -8.92 18.84 3.01
C GLN A 3 -7.54 18.41 3.48
N LEU A 4 -6.66 18.08 2.53
CA LEU A 4 -5.27 17.82 2.84
C LEU A 4 -4.57 19.16 3.06
N ASN A 5 -3.70 19.23 4.07
CA ASN A 5 -2.86 20.40 4.30
C ASN A 5 -1.81 20.60 3.18
N ARG A 6 -1.69 19.65 2.25
CA ARG A 6 -0.83 19.73 1.08
C ARG A 6 -1.45 19.07 -0.15
N ALA A 7 -0.94 19.43 -1.31
CA ALA A 7 -1.18 18.71 -2.54
C ALA A 7 -0.40 17.39 -2.56
N VAL A 8 -1.01 16.33 -3.08
CA VAL A 8 -0.42 15.00 -3.26
C VAL A 8 -0.38 14.67 -4.75
N HIS A 9 0.74 14.12 -5.22
CA HIS A 9 0.89 13.79 -6.63
C HIS A 9 0.84 12.28 -6.87
N LEU A 10 -0.02 11.85 -7.79
CA LEU A 10 -0.14 10.44 -8.18
C LEU A 10 -0.34 10.33 -9.69
N ALA A 11 0.56 9.61 -10.37
CA ALA A 11 0.50 9.35 -11.80
C ALA A 11 0.22 10.62 -12.66
N GLY A 12 0.87 11.74 -12.31
CA GLY A 12 0.72 13.03 -13.01
C GLY A 12 -0.51 13.85 -12.61
N SER A 13 -1.34 13.37 -11.68
CA SER A 13 -2.47 14.12 -11.13
C SER A 13 -2.12 14.76 -9.79
N THR A 14 -2.71 15.93 -9.50
CA THR A 14 -2.59 16.64 -8.22
C THR A 14 -3.90 16.54 -7.45
N LEU A 15 -3.82 16.09 -6.19
CA LEU A 15 -4.96 15.82 -5.33
C LEU A 15 -4.86 16.66 -4.05
N ASN A 16 -5.97 17.26 -3.62
CA ASN A 16 -6.02 18.22 -2.49
C ASN A 16 -6.99 17.80 -1.36
N CYS A 17 -7.53 16.59 -1.44
CA CYS A 17 -8.43 16.00 -0.46
C CYS A 17 -8.10 14.51 -0.29
N SER A 18 -8.61 13.89 0.77
CA SER A 18 -8.52 12.43 0.93
C SER A 18 -9.15 11.72 -0.27
N PHE A 19 -8.43 10.78 -0.87
CA PHE A 19 -8.86 10.06 -2.07
C PHE A 19 -8.53 8.56 -1.98
N HIS A 20 -9.16 7.79 -2.84
CA HIS A 20 -8.82 6.39 -3.10
C HIS A 20 -8.63 6.23 -4.61
N ALA A 21 -7.56 5.58 -5.03
CA ALA A 21 -7.28 5.30 -6.42
C ALA A 21 -7.04 3.80 -6.62
N CYS A 22 -7.74 3.22 -7.59
CA CYS A 22 -7.47 1.88 -8.11
C CYS A 22 -6.87 2.03 -9.51
N ALA A 23 -5.74 1.36 -9.73
CA ALA A 23 -5.04 1.39 -11.01
C ALA A 23 -4.74 -0.05 -11.48
N PHE A 24 -4.75 -0.24 -12.79
CA PHE A 24 -4.33 -1.47 -13.44
C PHE A 24 -3.11 -1.13 -14.30
N PHE A 25 -2.07 -1.94 -14.18
CA PHE A 25 -0.82 -1.73 -14.89
C PHE A 25 -0.55 -2.91 -15.82
N HIS A 26 0.02 -2.63 -16.99
CA HIS A 26 0.40 -3.62 -17.98
C HIS A 26 1.76 -4.25 -17.67
N SER A 27 2.55 -3.60 -16.82
CA SER A 27 3.85 -4.09 -16.37
C SER A 27 4.18 -3.61 -14.96
N ARG A 28 5.15 -4.27 -14.34
CA ARG A 28 5.71 -3.84 -13.04
C ARG A 28 6.46 -2.52 -13.14
N GLU A 29 7.12 -2.27 -14.26
CA GLU A 29 7.82 -1.00 -14.51
C GLU A 29 6.82 0.17 -14.44
N GLU A 30 5.68 0.04 -15.13
CA GLU A 30 4.60 1.03 -15.15
C GLU A 30 4.00 1.24 -13.75
N GLU A 31 3.78 0.15 -13.00
CA GLU A 31 3.35 0.20 -11.61
C GLU A 31 4.36 0.98 -10.74
N HIS A 32 5.66 0.70 -10.92
CA HIS A 32 6.74 1.36 -10.18
C HIS A 32 6.86 2.85 -10.51
N GLU A 33 6.75 3.22 -11.79
CA GLU A 33 6.78 4.60 -12.26
C GLU A 33 5.63 5.44 -11.66
N ALA A 34 4.45 4.83 -11.48
CA ALA A 34 3.32 5.49 -10.84
C ALA A 34 3.45 5.56 -9.31
N LEU A 35 3.87 4.46 -8.67
CA LEU A 35 3.77 4.28 -7.22
C LEU A 35 4.99 4.77 -6.44
N LEU A 36 6.21 4.56 -6.94
CA LEU A 36 7.43 4.89 -6.19
C LEU A 36 7.62 6.41 -5.97
N PRO A 37 7.31 7.30 -6.95
CA PRO A 37 7.37 8.74 -6.70
C PRO A 37 6.40 9.19 -5.61
N PHE A 38 5.19 8.63 -5.60
CA PHE A 38 4.18 8.91 -4.57
C PHE A 38 4.65 8.47 -3.18
N VAL A 39 5.22 7.27 -3.06
CA VAL A 39 5.79 6.78 -1.79
C VAL A 39 6.93 7.68 -1.32
N LYS A 40 7.82 8.09 -2.23
CA LYS A 40 8.95 8.96 -1.92
C LYS A 40 8.47 10.32 -1.40
N GLU A 41 7.54 10.97 -2.10
CA GLU A 41 6.95 12.25 -1.70
C GLU A 41 6.34 12.16 -0.30
N GLY A 42 5.59 11.09 -0.02
CA GLY A 42 4.99 10.87 1.30
C GLY A 42 6.03 10.72 2.41
N ILE A 43 7.10 9.93 2.17
CA ILE A 43 8.17 9.75 3.15
C ILE A 43 8.91 11.07 3.41
N GLU A 44 9.30 11.78 2.35
CA GLU A 44 10.04 13.06 2.45
C GLU A 44 9.27 14.12 3.23
N ALA A 45 7.95 14.11 3.15
CA ALA A 45 7.11 15.04 3.87
C ALA A 45 6.46 14.45 5.14
N GLY A 46 7.06 13.40 5.69
CA GLY A 46 6.78 12.93 7.06
C GLY A 46 5.52 12.09 7.23
N GLU A 47 4.93 11.60 6.15
CA GLU A 47 3.67 10.83 6.19
C GLU A 47 3.89 9.36 6.50
N LYS A 48 2.85 8.72 7.03
CA LYS A 48 2.83 7.27 7.21
C LYS A 48 2.50 6.59 5.89
N ILE A 49 3.33 5.63 5.48
CA ILE A 49 3.09 4.74 4.34
C ILE A 49 2.85 3.32 4.85
N LEU A 50 1.64 2.82 4.60
CA LEU A 50 1.24 1.45 4.89
C LEU A 50 1.08 0.73 3.56
N HIS A 51 1.84 -0.32 3.33
CA HIS A 51 1.85 -1.02 2.06
C HIS A 51 1.63 -2.52 2.26
N LEU A 52 0.45 -2.98 1.87
CA LEU A 52 0.10 -4.38 1.80
C LEU A 52 0.63 -4.98 0.50
N ILE A 53 1.53 -5.97 0.64
CA ILE A 53 2.24 -6.58 -0.49
C ILE A 53 2.34 -8.09 -0.27
N ASP A 54 2.50 -8.86 -1.35
CA ASP A 54 2.84 -10.29 -1.25
C ASP A 54 4.19 -10.48 -0.54
N THR A 55 4.24 -11.47 0.36
CA THR A 55 5.46 -11.78 1.13
C THR A 55 6.68 -11.99 0.22
N GLU A 56 6.50 -12.66 -0.92
CA GLU A 56 7.57 -12.95 -1.88
C GLU A 56 8.10 -11.70 -2.59
N ARG A 57 7.28 -10.63 -2.66
CA ARG A 57 7.61 -9.38 -3.35
C ARG A 57 8.22 -8.33 -2.44
N ARG A 58 8.22 -8.54 -1.12
CA ARG A 58 8.67 -7.56 -0.13
C ARG A 58 10.10 -7.08 -0.37
N ASP A 59 11.03 -7.99 -0.66
CA ASP A 59 12.44 -7.64 -0.84
C ASP A 59 12.73 -7.00 -2.20
N GLU A 60 11.98 -7.34 -3.24
CA GLU A 60 11.99 -6.60 -4.51
C GLU A 60 11.49 -5.17 -4.31
N ARG A 61 10.35 -4.99 -3.61
CA ARG A 61 9.79 -3.67 -3.33
C ARG A 61 10.76 -2.78 -2.54
N ARG A 62 11.41 -3.32 -1.51
CA ARG A 62 12.45 -2.60 -0.75
C ARG A 62 13.58 -2.13 -1.64
N ARG A 63 14.09 -3.01 -2.52
CA ARG A 63 15.16 -2.66 -3.46
C ARG A 63 14.70 -1.56 -4.42
N SER A 64 13.52 -1.68 -5.00
CA SER A 64 12.97 -0.65 -5.90
C SER A 64 12.79 0.69 -5.20
N MET A 65 12.30 0.73 -3.96
CA MET A 65 12.22 1.96 -3.16
C MET A 65 13.60 2.55 -2.86
N ALA A 66 14.59 1.73 -2.50
CA ALA A 66 15.95 2.21 -2.23
C ALA A 66 16.59 2.83 -3.48
N LEU A 67 16.32 2.28 -4.67
CA LEU A 67 16.82 2.81 -5.95
C LEU A 67 16.25 4.20 -6.28
N THR A 68 15.12 4.63 -5.69
CA THR A 68 14.59 5.99 -5.87
C THR A 68 15.15 7.00 -4.88
N GLY A 69 16.06 6.57 -4.00
CA GLY A 69 16.71 7.38 -2.98
C GLY A 69 15.99 7.38 -1.63
N ILE A 70 15.01 6.51 -1.42
CA ILE A 70 14.35 6.34 -0.11
C ILE A 70 15.30 5.57 0.82
N ASP A 71 15.56 6.12 2.02
CA ASP A 71 16.19 5.34 3.10
C ASP A 71 15.13 4.42 3.74
N VAL A 72 14.89 3.29 3.08
CA VAL A 72 13.87 2.29 3.48
C VAL A 72 14.11 1.81 4.91
N ALA A 73 15.36 1.57 5.29
CA ALA A 73 15.69 1.07 6.62
C ALA A 73 15.42 2.11 7.72
N ALA A 74 15.72 3.38 7.47
CA ALA A 74 15.36 4.45 8.41
C ALA A 74 13.85 4.63 8.50
N ALA A 75 13.14 4.63 7.37
CA ALA A 75 11.69 4.78 7.33
C ALA A 75 10.97 3.61 8.06
N GLU A 76 11.43 2.37 7.88
CA GLU A 76 10.89 1.21 8.61
C GLU A 76 11.19 1.28 10.12
N ARG A 77 12.41 1.66 10.52
CA ARG A 77 12.77 1.83 11.94
C ARG A 77 11.98 2.94 12.63
N ALA A 78 11.71 4.03 11.93
CA ALA A 78 10.87 5.11 12.42
C ALA A 78 9.38 4.72 12.48
N GLY A 79 9.03 3.56 11.94
CA GLY A 79 7.64 3.13 11.75
C GLY A 79 6.93 3.90 10.65
N GLN A 80 7.59 4.81 9.94
CA GLN A 80 7.00 5.62 8.89
C GLN A 80 6.59 4.79 7.67
N LEU A 81 7.37 3.77 7.33
CA LEU A 81 7.06 2.80 6.29
C LEU A 81 6.77 1.43 6.91
N GLN A 82 5.63 0.82 6.58
CA GLN A 82 5.33 -0.56 6.96
C GLN A 82 4.93 -1.37 5.74
N LEU A 83 5.76 -2.38 5.41
CA LEU A 83 5.46 -3.39 4.41
C LEU A 83 4.86 -4.60 5.10
N LEU A 84 3.56 -4.81 4.91
CA LEU A 84 2.77 -5.83 5.59
C LEU A 84 2.36 -6.91 4.57
N PRO A 85 2.58 -8.19 4.87
CA PRO A 85 2.12 -9.28 4.01
C PRO A 85 0.60 -9.38 4.04
N TRP A 86 -0.06 -9.41 2.89
CA TRP A 86 -1.53 -9.53 2.86
C TRP A 86 -2.02 -10.89 3.38
N GLU A 87 -1.17 -11.92 3.39
CA GLU A 87 -1.48 -13.24 3.96
C GLU A 87 -1.77 -13.17 5.46
N GLU A 88 -1.15 -12.22 6.15
CA GLU A 88 -1.28 -12.01 7.60
C GLU A 88 -2.43 -11.03 7.94
N THR A 89 -3.23 -10.63 6.94
CA THR A 89 -4.30 -9.65 7.11
C THR A 89 -5.70 -10.25 6.86
N TYR A 90 -6.50 -9.62 5.98
CA TYR A 90 -7.89 -9.99 5.68
C TYR A 90 -8.02 -11.19 4.73
N LEU A 91 -6.91 -11.80 4.32
CA LEU A 91 -6.87 -13.01 3.49
C LEU A 91 -6.46 -14.26 4.28
N SER A 92 -6.48 -14.20 5.61
CA SER A 92 -6.14 -15.32 6.47
C SER A 92 -7.16 -16.47 6.35
N GLY A 93 -6.82 -17.47 5.53
CA GLY A 93 -7.40 -18.82 5.53
C GLY A 93 -8.77 -19.01 4.85
N ALA A 94 -9.72 -18.09 4.99
CA ALA A 94 -11.11 -18.28 4.53
C ALA A 94 -11.43 -17.70 3.14
N GLY A 95 -10.52 -16.93 2.55
CA GLY A 95 -10.78 -16.14 1.34
C GLY A 95 -10.84 -14.66 1.67
N PHE A 96 -11.26 -13.84 0.69
CA PHE A 96 -11.39 -12.40 0.88
C PHE A 96 -12.64 -12.07 1.71
N ASP A 97 -12.43 -11.37 2.82
CA ASP A 97 -13.50 -10.83 3.66
C ASP A 97 -13.43 -9.29 3.66
N GLN A 98 -14.45 -8.66 3.06
CA GLN A 98 -14.48 -7.22 2.88
C GLN A 98 -14.59 -6.47 4.22
N ASP A 99 -15.38 -6.99 5.17
CA ASP A 99 -15.58 -6.33 6.46
C ASP A 99 -14.30 -6.33 7.28
N SER A 100 -13.55 -7.43 7.25
CA SER A 100 -12.23 -7.57 7.87
C SER A 100 -11.20 -6.67 7.21
N MET A 101 -11.24 -6.52 5.88
CA MET A 101 -10.37 -5.58 5.18
C MET A 101 -10.63 -4.14 5.60
N LEU A 102 -11.91 -3.72 5.64
CA LEU A 102 -12.29 -2.37 6.05
C LEU A 102 -11.92 -2.10 7.51
N ALA A 103 -12.22 -3.04 8.41
CA ALA A 103 -11.85 -2.93 9.82
C ALA A 103 -10.34 -2.79 10.02
N LEU A 104 -9.55 -3.55 9.26
CA LEU A 104 -8.10 -3.45 9.30
C LEU A 104 -7.59 -2.09 8.82
N ILE A 105 -8.10 -1.60 7.68
CA ILE A 105 -7.71 -0.29 7.14
C ILE A 105 -8.09 0.81 8.13
N GLU A 106 -9.27 0.73 8.74
CA GLU A 106 -9.70 1.67 9.78
C GLU A 106 -8.77 1.64 10.99
N GLU A 107 -8.43 0.45 11.52
CA GLU A 107 -7.50 0.29 12.63
C GLU A 107 -6.12 0.88 12.30
N MET A 108 -5.63 0.62 11.09
CA MET A 108 -4.37 1.15 10.58
C MET A 108 -4.36 2.69 10.52
N LEU A 109 -5.42 3.29 10.00
CA LEU A 109 -5.56 4.75 9.90
C LEU A 109 -5.65 5.40 11.28
N ILE A 110 -6.50 4.86 12.17
CA ILE A 110 -6.64 5.34 13.56
C ILE A 110 -5.32 5.17 14.32
N GLY A 111 -4.66 4.02 14.17
CA GLY A 111 -3.37 3.74 14.80
C GLY A 111 -2.28 4.73 14.37
N SER A 112 -2.26 5.09 13.08
CA SER A 112 -1.31 6.05 12.53
C SER A 112 -1.59 7.48 13.02
N GLN A 113 -2.86 7.88 13.14
CA GLN A 113 -3.22 9.16 13.77
C GLN A 113 -2.77 9.22 15.24
N ARG A 114 -2.94 8.13 16.00
CA ARG A 114 -2.46 8.04 17.39
C ARG A 114 -0.94 8.10 17.53
N GLN A 115 -0.21 7.74 16.48
CA GLN A 115 1.25 7.89 16.39
C GLN A 115 1.67 9.32 16.02
N GLY A 116 0.72 10.22 15.71
CA GLY A 116 0.97 11.62 15.40
C GLY A 116 1.10 11.93 13.90
N TYR A 117 0.79 10.99 13.01
CA TYR A 117 0.82 11.23 11.57
C TYR A 117 -0.45 11.96 11.10
N GLU A 118 -0.27 13.13 10.48
CA GLU A 118 -1.39 13.93 9.95
C GLU A 118 -2.02 13.29 8.69
N LEU A 119 -1.20 12.66 7.85
CA LEU A 119 -1.65 11.91 6.68
C LEU A 119 -1.06 10.49 6.68
N THR A 120 -1.91 9.53 6.29
CA THR A 120 -1.54 8.13 6.10
C THR A 120 -1.98 7.68 4.71
N SER A 121 -1.05 7.12 3.98
CA SER A 121 -1.26 6.56 2.64
C SER A 121 -1.25 5.04 2.72
N HIS A 122 -2.39 4.43 2.39
CA HIS A 122 -2.53 2.98 2.31
C HIS A 122 -2.42 2.51 0.86
N LEU A 123 -1.53 1.58 0.60
CA LEU A 123 -1.26 0.97 -0.70
C LEU A 123 -1.53 -0.53 -0.60
N GLY A 124 -2.26 -1.07 -1.57
CA GLY A 124 -2.49 -2.50 -1.68
C GLY A 124 -2.15 -2.98 -3.08
N GLU A 125 -1.21 -3.92 -3.17
CA GLU A 125 -0.88 -4.60 -4.43
C GLU A 125 -1.64 -5.92 -4.52
N TYR A 126 -2.59 -5.97 -5.45
CA TYR A 126 -3.35 -7.16 -5.76
C TYR A 126 -2.84 -7.73 -7.07
N GLY A 127 -1.94 -8.70 -6.99
CA GLY A 127 -1.57 -9.47 -8.17
C GLY A 127 -2.81 -10.20 -8.71
N MET A 128 -3.16 -9.97 -9.98
CA MET A 128 -3.87 -11.03 -10.71
C MET A 128 -3.03 -12.30 -10.57
N GLY A 129 -3.68 -13.37 -10.11
CA GLY A 129 -3.07 -14.58 -9.56
C GLY A 129 -1.65 -14.86 -10.05
N ALA A 130 -0.71 -14.90 -9.10
CA ALA A 130 0.60 -15.50 -9.32
C ALA A 130 0.40 -16.80 -10.10
N GLU A 131 0.98 -16.83 -11.30
CA GLU A 131 0.91 -17.95 -12.23
C GLU A 131 1.20 -19.25 -11.47
N GLY A 132 0.18 -20.11 -11.36
CA GLY A 132 0.32 -21.46 -10.79
C GLY A 132 -0.61 -21.85 -9.63
N ARG A 133 -1.43 -20.95 -9.07
CA ARG A 133 -2.45 -21.35 -8.07
C ARG A 133 -3.85 -21.39 -8.69
N ASP A 134 -4.34 -22.61 -8.96
CA ASP A 134 -5.65 -22.92 -9.56
C ASP A 134 -6.82 -22.32 -8.75
N TRP A 135 -7.29 -21.16 -9.19
CA TRP A 135 -8.41 -20.43 -8.58
C TRP A 135 -9.74 -21.20 -8.64
N ARG A 136 -9.87 -22.16 -9.58
CA ARG A 136 -11.13 -22.91 -9.80
C ARG A 136 -11.46 -23.83 -8.64
N ARG A 137 -10.49 -24.23 -7.80
CA ARG A 137 -10.73 -25.13 -6.67
C ARG A 137 -11.25 -24.45 -5.42
N ARG A 138 -11.12 -23.13 -5.26
CA ARG A 138 -11.42 -22.46 -3.96
C ARG A 138 -12.71 -21.65 -3.94
N TYR A 139 -13.23 -21.23 -5.10
CA TYR A 139 -14.37 -20.28 -5.15
C TYR A 139 -15.67 -20.83 -5.76
N HIS A 140 -15.80 -22.14 -5.96
CA HIS A 140 -17.10 -22.78 -6.24
C HIS A 140 -17.89 -23.04 -4.95
N ARG A 141 -18.35 -21.96 -4.31
CA ARG A 141 -19.60 -21.93 -3.53
C ARG A 141 -19.97 -20.47 -3.33
N ILE A 142 -20.62 -19.94 -4.35
CA ILE A 142 -21.63 -18.88 -4.19
C ILE A 142 -22.98 -19.59 -4.26
#